data_AF-A0A662ST73-F1
#
_entry.id   AF-A0A662ST73-F1
#
_cell.length_a   1.000
_cell.length_b   1.000
_cell.length_c   1.000
_cell.angle_alpha   90.00
_cell.angle_beta   90.00
_cell.angle_gamma   90.00
#
_symmetry.space_group_name_H-M   'P 1'
#
loop_
_entity.id
_entity.type
_entity.pdbx_description
1 polymer ?
#
loop_
_entity_poly.entity_id
_entity_poly.type
_entity_poly.pdbx_seq_one_letter_code
_entity_poly.pdbx_strand_id
1 'polypeptide(L)'
;MLQKPSSYMSALGYFTSATLVTYMLAYAASHLAPSPSLLVQLAYPVMQMALTYIASRAFYGDPFKIKSPSSHLESLKYTLALMLPGYLPPVIAIAVQGPRTQYLIGKPGFVKDWKPYLPAYGLILWGVNSLIVAYLYNAVTYELFRRKRSIGIAAVTGLVALNYNAPLLSNYWNLWDIIFFGTAFAYSYSVKRSPLALSLTYIISEAPLWWCILAPLGEWAYASYFLGRLILSAISIPTALSSSHQEKTQRAT
;
A
#
# COMPACT_ATOMS: atom_id res chain seq x y z
N MET A 1 -2.48 -14.92 24.34
CA MET A 1 -1.03 -14.74 24.06
C MET A 1 -0.70 -13.27 24.20
N LEU A 2 0.07 -12.93 25.24
CA LEU A 2 0.48 -11.56 25.57
C LEU A 2 1.48 -11.06 24.51
N GLN A 3 1.23 -9.87 23.95
CA GLN A 3 2.16 -9.15 23.07
C GLN A 3 3.47 -8.94 23.83
N LYS A 4 4.59 -9.47 23.32
CA LYS A 4 5.92 -9.23 23.91
C LYS A 4 6.18 -7.72 23.88
N PRO A 5 6.60 -7.08 24.98
CA PRO A 5 6.91 -5.65 24.95
C PRO A 5 8.01 -5.40 23.91
N SER A 6 7.75 -4.52 22.93
CA SER A 6 8.73 -4.27 21.86
C SER A 6 9.94 -3.52 22.43
N SER A 7 11.09 -4.20 22.41
CA SER A 7 12.37 -3.53 22.60
C SER A 7 12.70 -2.76 21.33
N TYR A 8 13.43 -1.64 21.46
CA TYR A 8 13.91 -0.90 20.29
C TYR A 8 14.77 -1.79 19.38
N MET A 9 15.47 -2.76 19.94
CA MET A 9 16.25 -3.73 19.16
C MET A 9 15.37 -4.61 18.28
N SER A 10 14.22 -5.07 18.78
CA SER A 10 13.27 -5.84 17.95
C SER A 10 12.67 -4.98 16.84
N ALA A 11 12.38 -3.71 17.12
CA ALA A 11 11.86 -2.77 16.13
C ALA A 11 12.87 -2.50 15.00
N LEU A 12 14.12 -2.20 15.35
CA LEU A 12 15.21 -2.01 14.39
C LEU A 12 15.54 -3.31 13.63
N GLY A 13 15.58 -4.44 14.33
CA GLY A 13 15.82 -5.75 13.72
C GLY A 13 14.78 -6.08 12.64
N TYR A 14 13.50 -5.82 12.90
CA TYR A 14 12.44 -5.99 11.90
C TYR A 14 12.63 -5.04 10.71
N PHE A 15 12.85 -3.75 10.97
CA PHE A 15 13.02 -2.72 9.94
C PHE A 15 14.17 -3.07 8.99
N THR A 16 15.32 -3.44 9.56
CA THR A 16 16.50 -3.87 8.79
C THR A 16 16.23 -5.16 8.03
N SER A 17 15.60 -6.16 8.67
CA SER A 17 15.30 -7.45 8.01
C SER A 17 14.35 -7.29 6.83
N ALA A 18 13.26 -6.54 6.99
CA ALA A 18 12.32 -6.26 5.90
C ALA A 18 13.03 -5.54 4.74
N THR A 19 13.91 -4.59 5.05
CA THR A 19 14.71 -3.88 4.04
C THR A 19 15.66 -4.82 3.32
N LEU A 20 16.45 -5.60 4.05
CA LEU A 20 17.38 -6.57 3.47
C LEU A 20 16.66 -7.58 2.57
N VAL A 21 15.52 -8.12 3.01
CA VAL A 21 14.71 -9.05 2.21
C VAL A 21 14.33 -8.43 0.86
N THR A 22 13.79 -7.21 0.87
CA THR A 22 13.42 -6.49 -0.37
C THR A 22 14.61 -6.34 -1.29
N TYR A 23 15.75 -5.85 -0.78
CA TYR A 23 16.93 -5.59 -1.60
C TYR A 23 17.59 -6.86 -2.13
N MET A 24 17.68 -7.93 -1.32
CA MET A 24 18.23 -9.21 -1.76
C MET A 24 17.36 -9.82 -2.87
N LEU A 25 16.04 -9.82 -2.70
CA LEU A 25 15.13 -10.35 -3.72
C LEU A 25 15.11 -9.48 -4.98
N ALA A 26 15.14 -8.15 -4.84
CA ALA A 26 15.15 -7.24 -5.98
C ALA A 26 16.44 -7.39 -6.79
N TYR A 27 17.59 -7.50 -6.11
CA TYR A 27 18.88 -7.78 -6.72
C TYR A 27 18.88 -9.14 -7.43
N ALA A 28 18.40 -10.20 -6.78
CA ALA A 28 18.30 -11.52 -7.38
C ALA A 28 17.40 -11.50 -8.63
N ALA A 29 16.24 -10.83 -8.57
CA ALA A 29 15.33 -10.72 -9.69
C ALA A 29 15.97 -9.99 -10.89
N SER A 30 16.68 -8.88 -10.65
CA SER A 30 17.29 -8.09 -11.73
C SER A 30 18.47 -8.80 -12.40
N HIS A 31 19.21 -9.64 -11.67
CA HIS A 31 20.41 -10.32 -12.21
C HIS A 31 20.12 -11.72 -12.75
N LEU A 32 19.23 -12.48 -12.10
CA LEU A 32 18.91 -13.85 -12.51
C LEU A 32 17.80 -13.91 -13.57
N ALA A 33 16.96 -12.88 -13.65
CA ALA A 33 15.87 -12.81 -14.63
C ALA A 33 15.71 -11.40 -15.22
N PRO A 34 16.65 -10.94 -16.09
CA PRO A 34 16.58 -9.61 -16.70
C PRO A 34 15.33 -9.37 -17.56
N SER A 35 14.69 -10.43 -18.03
CA SER A 35 13.41 -10.42 -18.75
C SER A 35 12.46 -11.41 -18.09
N PRO A 36 11.93 -11.08 -16.90
CA PRO A 36 11.24 -12.04 -16.06
C PRO A 36 9.88 -12.41 -16.68
N SER A 37 9.61 -13.71 -16.74
CA SER A 37 8.27 -14.21 -17.07
C SER A 37 7.25 -13.75 -16.02
N LEU A 38 5.95 -13.83 -16.34
CA LEU A 38 4.89 -13.48 -15.39
C LEU A 38 4.97 -14.30 -14.10
N LEU A 39 5.37 -15.56 -14.19
CA LEU A 39 5.57 -16.41 -13.02
C LEU A 39 6.70 -15.90 -12.12
N VAL A 40 7.82 -15.47 -12.71
CA VAL A 40 8.95 -14.90 -11.96
C VAL A 40 8.56 -13.55 -11.33
N GLN A 41 7.82 -12.72 -12.05
CA GLN A 41 7.32 -11.45 -11.54
C GLN A 41 6.35 -11.63 -10.35
N LEU A 42 5.55 -12.70 -10.35
CA LEU A 42 4.68 -13.05 -9.23
C LEU A 42 5.44 -13.74 -8.08
N ALA A 43 6.45 -14.54 -8.38
CA ALA A 43 7.26 -15.22 -7.38
C ALA A 43 7.99 -14.21 -6.47
N TYR A 44 8.45 -13.08 -7.02
CA TYR A 44 9.13 -12.03 -6.27
C TYR A 44 8.31 -11.50 -5.06
N PRO A 45 7.11 -10.91 -5.24
CA PRO A 45 6.33 -10.41 -4.11
C PRO A 45 5.82 -11.53 -3.20
N VAL A 46 5.56 -12.74 -3.72
CA VAL A 46 5.19 -13.89 -2.88
C VAL A 46 6.33 -14.27 -1.93
N MET A 47 7.56 -14.36 -2.46
CA MET A 47 8.76 -14.61 -1.66
C MET A 47 9.02 -13.48 -0.66
N GLN A 48 8.85 -12.23 -1.09
CA GLN A 48 8.99 -11.06 -0.22
C GLN A 48 7.99 -11.10 0.93
N MET A 49 6.72 -11.43 0.65
CA MET A 49 5.69 -11.60 1.67
C MET A 49 6.08 -12.71 2.64
N ALA A 50 6.50 -13.87 2.15
CA ALA A 50 6.86 -15.01 2.98
C ALA A 50 8.05 -14.71 3.91
N LEU A 51 9.15 -14.15 3.37
CA LEU A 51 10.35 -13.84 4.14
C LEU A 51 10.12 -12.70 5.14
N THR A 52 9.36 -11.67 4.73
CA THR A 52 9.02 -10.55 5.63
C THR A 52 8.02 -11.00 6.69
N TYR A 53 7.12 -11.93 6.39
CA TYR A 53 6.27 -12.58 7.38
C TYR A 53 7.08 -13.37 8.40
N ILE A 54 8.10 -14.13 7.99
CA ILE A 54 9.01 -14.83 8.91
C ILE A 54 9.72 -13.82 9.83
N ALA A 55 10.23 -12.71 9.28
CA ALA A 55 10.79 -11.64 10.10
C ALA A 55 9.76 -11.07 11.08
N SER A 56 8.53 -10.83 10.64
CA SER A 56 7.44 -10.38 11.52
C SER A 56 7.18 -11.36 12.66
N ARG A 57 7.14 -12.67 12.37
CA ARG A 57 6.98 -13.73 13.38
C ARG A 57 8.09 -13.72 14.42
N ALA A 58 9.33 -13.45 14.02
CA ALA A 58 10.49 -13.40 14.92
C ALA A 58 10.51 -12.14 15.80
N PHE A 59 10.19 -10.97 15.25
CA PHE A 59 10.35 -9.69 15.96
C PHE A 59 9.07 -9.14 16.60
N TYR A 60 7.90 -9.50 16.07
CA TYR A 60 6.60 -8.95 16.48
C TYR A 60 5.62 -10.05 16.93
N GLY A 61 5.45 -11.10 16.13
CA GLY A 61 4.42 -12.12 16.30
C GLY A 61 3.58 -12.28 15.04
N ASP A 62 2.29 -12.62 15.19
CA ASP A 62 1.40 -12.79 14.03
C ASP A 62 0.85 -11.44 13.53
N PRO A 63 1.26 -10.95 12.35
CA PRO A 63 0.73 -9.70 11.81
C PRO A 63 -0.77 -9.78 11.50
N PHE A 64 -1.32 -10.97 11.21
CA PHE A 64 -2.72 -11.13 10.86
C PHE A 64 -3.66 -11.17 12.08
N LYS A 65 -3.11 -11.18 13.30
CA LYS A 65 -3.88 -11.11 14.56
C LYS A 65 -4.05 -9.69 15.11
N ILE A 66 -3.62 -8.68 14.38
CA ILE A 66 -3.82 -7.27 14.73
C ILE A 66 -5.31 -6.98 14.78
N LYS A 67 -5.80 -6.55 15.94
CA LYS A 67 -7.20 -6.21 16.16
C LYS A 67 -7.43 -4.72 15.91
N SER A 68 -8.38 -4.41 15.06
CA SER A 68 -8.90 -3.05 14.84
C SER A 68 -9.98 -2.75 15.88
N PRO A 69 -9.86 -1.68 16.69
CA PRO A 69 -10.92 -1.26 17.59
C PRO A 69 -12.09 -0.60 16.82
N SER A 70 -11.83 -0.07 15.63
CA SER A 70 -12.84 0.54 14.77
C SER A 70 -13.49 -0.47 13.83
N SER A 71 -14.73 -0.20 13.42
CA SER A 71 -15.39 -0.99 12.39
C SER A 71 -14.60 -0.94 11.07
N HIS A 72 -14.65 -2.03 10.31
CA HIS A 72 -13.88 -2.14 9.08
C HIS A 72 -14.30 -1.08 8.04
N LEU A 73 -15.61 -0.88 7.85
CA LEU A 73 -16.15 0.10 6.91
C LEU A 73 -15.76 1.53 7.27
N GLU A 74 -15.81 1.89 8.56
CA GLU A 74 -15.39 3.22 9.01
C GLU A 74 -13.90 3.46 8.78
N SER A 75 -13.07 2.43 9.03
CA SER A 75 -11.63 2.49 8.78
C SER A 75 -11.31 2.62 7.29
N LEU A 76 -12.08 1.94 6.44
CA LEU A 76 -11.96 2.05 4.99
C LEU A 76 -12.33 3.47 4.52
N LYS A 77 -13.48 3.99 4.95
CA LYS A 77 -13.89 5.38 4.65
C LYS A 77 -12.83 6.39 5.12
N TYR A 78 -12.31 6.22 6.34
CA TYR A 78 -11.27 7.08 6.89
C TYR A 78 -10.01 7.08 5.99
N THR A 79 -9.55 5.90 5.59
CA THR A 79 -8.38 5.77 4.71
C THR A 79 -8.66 6.37 3.33
N LEU A 80 -9.82 6.09 2.73
CA LEU A 80 -10.23 6.64 1.44
C LEU A 80 -10.29 8.18 1.46
N ALA A 81 -10.80 8.78 2.53
CA ALA A 81 -10.84 10.24 2.67
C ALA A 81 -9.43 10.86 2.67
N LEU A 82 -8.45 10.21 3.30
CA LEU A 82 -7.05 10.67 3.28
C LEU A 82 -6.41 10.56 1.90
N MET A 83 -6.92 9.69 1.03
CA MET A 83 -6.44 9.51 -0.34
C MET A 83 -6.99 10.56 -1.32
N LEU A 84 -7.95 11.39 -0.92
CA LEU A 84 -8.57 12.40 -1.79
C LEU A 84 -7.54 13.25 -2.54
N PRO A 85 -6.50 13.81 -1.88
CA PRO A 85 -5.52 14.64 -2.57
C PRO A 85 -4.73 13.87 -3.62
N GLY A 86 -4.58 12.55 -3.47
CA GLY A 86 -3.87 11.69 -4.43
C GLY A 86 -4.74 11.26 -5.60
N TYR A 87 -6.06 11.24 -5.42
CA TYR A 87 -6.99 10.88 -6.49
C TYR A 87 -7.32 12.07 -7.41
N LEU A 88 -7.11 13.30 -6.96
CA LEU A 88 -7.43 14.50 -7.73
C LEU A 88 -6.51 14.71 -8.97
N PRO A 89 -5.16 14.61 -8.87
CA PRO A 89 -4.27 14.86 -10.01
C PRO A 89 -4.57 14.04 -11.27
N PRO A 90 -4.83 12.71 -11.23
CA PRO A 90 -5.13 11.96 -12.44
C PRO A 90 -6.49 12.32 -13.04
N VAL A 91 -7.48 12.73 -12.24
CA VAL A 91 -8.77 13.24 -12.77
C VAL A 91 -8.56 14.56 -13.50
N ILE A 92 -7.76 15.47 -12.94
CA ILE A 92 -7.37 16.72 -13.63
C ILE A 92 -6.61 16.40 -14.92
N ALA A 93 -5.66 15.47 -14.87
CA ALA A 93 -4.91 15.07 -16.06
C ALA A 93 -5.81 14.50 -17.16
N ILE A 94 -6.82 13.70 -16.82
CA ILE A 94 -7.83 13.21 -17.79
C ILE A 94 -8.62 14.37 -18.39
N ALA A 95 -9.05 15.34 -17.57
CA ALA A 95 -9.81 16.48 -18.04
C ALA A 95 -9.02 17.38 -19.01
N VAL A 96 -7.71 17.52 -18.79
CA VAL A 96 -6.82 18.39 -19.59
C VAL A 96 -6.23 17.66 -20.81
N GLN A 97 -5.81 16.41 -20.65
CA GLN A 97 -5.03 15.67 -21.65
C GLN A 97 -5.83 14.55 -22.34
N GLY A 98 -7.05 14.29 -21.88
CA GLY A 98 -7.87 13.17 -22.33
C GLY A 98 -7.55 11.84 -21.64
N PRO A 99 -8.42 10.83 -21.83
CA PRO A 99 -8.30 9.52 -21.17
C PRO A 99 -7.11 8.69 -21.69
N ARG A 100 -6.73 8.88 -22.96
CA ARG A 100 -5.67 8.11 -23.63
C ARG A 100 -4.34 8.16 -22.90
N THR A 101 -3.93 9.34 -22.42
CA THR A 101 -2.65 9.49 -21.73
C THR A 101 -2.61 8.68 -20.43
N GLN A 102 -3.67 8.72 -19.63
CA GLN A 102 -3.75 7.90 -18.42
C GLN A 102 -3.84 6.41 -18.74
N TYR A 103 -4.55 6.04 -19.81
CA TYR A 103 -4.62 4.66 -20.26
C TYR A 103 -3.25 4.08 -20.65
N LEU A 104 -2.40 4.88 -21.30
CA LEU A 104 -1.05 4.47 -21.66
C LEU A 104 -0.11 4.41 -20.44
N ILE A 105 -0.19 5.39 -19.54
CA ILE A 105 0.62 5.42 -18.31
C ILE A 105 0.24 4.29 -17.35
N GLY A 106 -1.05 3.98 -17.25
CA GLY A 106 -1.58 2.94 -16.36
C GLY A 106 -1.29 1.51 -16.81
N LYS A 107 -0.87 1.31 -18.07
CA LYS A 107 -0.56 -0.01 -18.60
C LYS A 107 0.66 -0.60 -17.88
N PRO A 108 0.55 -1.79 -17.25
CA PRO A 108 1.71 -2.41 -16.63
C PRO A 108 2.79 -2.74 -17.66
N GLY A 109 4.05 -2.45 -17.34
CA GLY A 109 5.18 -2.61 -18.29
C GLY A 109 5.42 -4.03 -18.79
N PHE A 110 4.94 -5.05 -18.07
CA PHE A 110 5.02 -6.45 -18.48
C PHE A 110 3.96 -6.86 -19.51
N VAL A 111 2.96 -6.02 -19.77
CA VAL A 111 1.89 -6.30 -20.73
C VAL A 111 2.28 -5.76 -22.10
N LYS A 112 2.36 -6.64 -23.11
CA LYS A 112 2.45 -6.22 -24.52
C LYS A 112 1.04 -6.00 -25.08
N ASP A 113 0.25 -7.06 -25.08
CA ASP A 113 -1.16 -7.07 -25.47
C ASP A 113 -2.03 -7.55 -24.32
N TRP A 114 -3.28 -7.10 -24.28
CA TRP A 114 -4.21 -7.58 -23.28
C TRP A 114 -4.54 -9.07 -23.50
N LYS A 115 -4.67 -9.83 -22.40
CA LYS A 115 -5.00 -11.25 -22.40
C LYS A 115 -6.05 -11.57 -21.31
N PRO A 116 -6.93 -12.58 -21.52
CA PRO A 116 -7.99 -12.94 -20.56
C PRO A 116 -7.53 -13.34 -19.15
N TYR A 117 -6.27 -13.78 -18.98
CA TYR A 117 -5.74 -14.13 -17.66
C TYR A 117 -5.27 -12.90 -16.84
N LEU A 118 -5.15 -11.72 -17.47
CA LEU A 118 -4.59 -10.53 -16.81
C LEU A 118 -5.40 -10.05 -15.59
N PRO A 119 -6.75 -10.05 -15.60
CA PRO A 119 -7.52 -9.69 -14.41
C PRO A 119 -7.17 -10.57 -13.20
N ALA A 120 -7.14 -11.89 -13.39
CA ALA A 120 -6.81 -12.84 -12.32
C ALA A 120 -5.35 -12.69 -11.87
N TYR A 121 -4.41 -12.62 -12.82
CA TYR A 121 -3.00 -12.39 -12.52
C TYR A 121 -2.79 -11.09 -11.74
N GLY A 122 -3.42 -10.00 -12.16
CA GLY A 122 -3.33 -8.71 -11.50
C GLY A 122 -3.87 -8.77 -10.07
N LEU A 123 -5.07 -9.33 -9.87
CA LEU A 123 -5.65 -9.45 -8.54
C LEU A 123 -4.74 -10.21 -7.57
N ILE A 124 -4.07 -11.27 -8.03
CA ILE A 124 -3.11 -12.00 -7.21
C ILE A 124 -1.87 -11.14 -6.94
N LEU A 125 -1.26 -10.57 -7.99
CA LEU A 125 -0.04 -9.79 -7.88
C LEU A 125 -0.20 -8.60 -6.92
N TRP A 126 -1.21 -7.78 -7.14
CA TRP A 126 -1.44 -6.60 -6.32
C TRP A 126 -2.15 -6.93 -5.01
N GLY A 127 -2.88 -8.05 -4.94
CA GLY A 127 -3.36 -8.64 -3.68
C GLY A 127 -2.21 -8.92 -2.72
N VAL A 128 -1.18 -9.64 -3.17
CA VAL A 128 0.02 -9.93 -2.37
C VAL A 128 0.72 -8.63 -1.97
N ASN A 129 0.94 -7.70 -2.90
CA ASN A 129 1.57 -6.41 -2.59
C ASN A 129 0.75 -5.60 -1.56
N SER A 130 -0.57 -5.60 -1.65
CA SER A 130 -1.44 -4.93 -0.68
C SER A 130 -1.26 -5.48 0.74
N LEU A 131 -1.06 -6.80 0.87
CA LEU A 131 -0.82 -7.44 2.16
C LEU A 131 0.56 -7.05 2.71
N ILE A 132 1.59 -7.03 1.86
CA ILE A 132 2.93 -6.57 2.25
C ILE A 132 2.86 -5.13 2.75
N VAL A 133 2.28 -4.23 1.97
CA VAL A 133 2.22 -2.80 2.32
C VAL A 133 1.39 -2.57 3.57
N ALA A 134 0.20 -3.19 3.67
CA ALA A 134 -0.73 -2.93 4.76
C ALA A 134 -0.31 -3.61 6.07
N TYR A 135 -0.01 -4.90 6.04
CA TYR A 135 0.27 -5.68 7.25
C TYR A 135 1.74 -5.59 7.64
N LEU A 136 2.65 -5.79 6.69
CA LEU A 136 4.07 -5.94 7.00
C LEU A 136 4.76 -4.57 7.09
N TYR A 137 4.51 -3.65 6.16
CA TYR A 137 5.16 -2.35 6.18
C TYR A 137 4.49 -1.37 7.11
N ASN A 138 3.16 -1.24 7.03
CA ASN A 138 2.42 -0.30 7.85
C ASN A 138 2.19 -0.85 9.26
N ALA A 139 1.40 -1.91 9.41
CA ALA A 139 0.90 -2.33 10.71
C ALA A 139 2.01 -2.80 11.66
N VAL A 140 2.84 -3.77 11.25
CA VAL A 140 3.91 -4.32 12.11
C VAL A 140 4.91 -3.25 12.52
N THR A 141 5.41 -2.47 11.55
CA THR A 141 6.38 -1.40 11.83
C THR A 141 5.78 -0.37 12.77
N TYR A 142 4.55 0.07 12.52
CA TYR A 142 3.90 1.03 13.42
C TYR A 142 3.81 0.45 14.83
N GLU A 143 3.33 -0.78 15.01
CA GLU A 143 3.20 -1.39 16.34
C GLU A 143 4.53 -1.50 17.08
N LEU A 144 5.62 -1.84 16.37
CA LEU A 144 6.95 -1.95 16.96
C LEU A 144 7.50 -0.59 17.41
N PHE A 145 7.19 0.49 16.69
CA PHE A 145 7.66 1.85 16.95
C PHE A 145 6.63 2.75 17.67
N ARG A 146 5.48 2.21 18.11
CA ARG A 146 4.31 2.98 18.59
C ARG A 146 4.48 3.79 19.88
N ARG A 147 5.67 3.79 20.50
CA ARG A 147 5.93 4.51 21.76
C ARG A 147 5.49 5.97 21.68
N LYS A 148 5.70 6.59 20.51
CA LYS A 148 5.07 7.85 20.12
C LYS A 148 4.46 7.68 18.75
N ARG A 149 3.26 8.23 18.54
CA ARG A 149 2.54 8.19 17.26
C ARG A 149 3.41 8.70 16.10
N SER A 150 4.11 9.81 16.31
CA SER A 150 5.00 10.40 15.30
C SER A 150 6.17 9.48 14.92
N ILE A 151 6.76 8.77 15.89
CA ILE A 151 7.86 7.82 15.65
C ILE A 151 7.34 6.62 14.85
N GLY A 152 6.16 6.09 15.20
CA GLY A 152 5.52 5.01 14.45
C GLY A 152 5.24 5.40 12.99
N ILE A 153 4.71 6.60 12.76
CA ILE A 153 4.46 7.12 11.41
C ILE A 153 5.78 7.31 10.65
N ALA A 154 6.77 7.97 11.25
CA ALA A 154 8.06 8.21 10.62
C ALA A 154 8.79 6.91 10.25
N ALA A 155 8.74 5.89 11.13
CA ALA A 155 9.31 4.58 10.86
C ALA A 155 8.61 3.88 9.69
N VAL A 156 7.26 3.90 9.63
CA VAL A 156 6.54 3.33 8.48
C VAL A 156 6.88 4.07 7.20
N THR A 157 6.80 5.41 7.19
CA THR A 157 7.14 6.22 6.01
C THR A 157 8.57 5.94 5.55
N GLY A 158 9.53 5.86 6.48
CA GLY A 158 10.91 5.52 6.16
C GLY A 158 11.06 4.11 5.58
N LEU A 159 10.36 3.11 6.14
CA LEU A 159 10.40 1.75 5.62
C LEU A 159 9.80 1.70 4.20
N VAL A 160 8.65 2.32 3.98
CA VAL A 160 8.04 2.38 2.63
C VAL A 160 8.94 3.13 1.67
N ALA A 161 9.51 4.28 2.07
CA ALA A 161 10.44 5.04 1.24
C ALA A 161 11.66 4.21 0.81
N LEU A 162 12.24 3.42 1.70
CA LEU A 162 13.40 2.59 1.39
C LEU A 162 13.07 1.36 0.55
N ASN A 163 11.83 0.87 0.59
CA ASN A 163 11.47 -0.43 0.02
C ASN A 163 10.57 -0.36 -1.22
N TYR A 164 9.77 0.69 -1.36
CA TYR A 164 8.83 0.82 -2.48
C TYR A 164 9.60 1.03 -3.78
N ASN A 165 9.53 0.05 -4.70
CA ASN A 165 10.35 -0.05 -5.91
C ASN A 165 11.87 -0.22 -5.68
N ALA A 166 12.31 -0.55 -4.46
CA ALA A 166 13.73 -0.72 -4.10
C ALA A 166 14.63 0.40 -4.69
N PRO A 167 14.39 1.67 -4.33
CA PRO A 167 14.90 2.83 -5.05
C PRO A 167 16.43 2.93 -5.07
N LEU A 168 17.14 2.34 -4.09
CA LEU A 168 18.61 2.32 -4.10
C LEU A 168 19.19 1.34 -5.16
N LEU A 169 18.37 0.42 -5.69
CA LEU A 169 18.75 -0.46 -6.80
C LEU A 169 18.15 0.00 -8.13
N SER A 170 16.89 0.42 -8.14
CA SER A 170 16.18 0.84 -9.35
C SER A 170 16.47 2.28 -9.77
N ASN A 171 17.06 3.08 -8.87
CA ASN A 171 17.23 4.53 -9.01
C ASN A 171 15.90 5.27 -9.27
N TYR A 172 14.77 4.71 -8.81
CA TYR A 172 13.44 5.26 -9.04
C TYR A 172 12.68 5.47 -7.73
N TRP A 173 12.59 6.75 -7.32
CA TRP A 173 11.84 7.18 -6.16
C TRP A 173 10.44 7.65 -6.58
N ASN A 174 9.43 6.82 -6.35
CA ASN A 174 8.05 7.23 -6.56
C ASN A 174 7.53 8.00 -5.33
N LEU A 175 7.72 9.32 -5.33
CA LEU A 175 7.33 10.18 -4.21
C LEU A 175 5.84 10.11 -3.90
N TRP A 176 4.98 9.90 -4.90
CA TRP A 176 3.54 9.81 -4.69
C TRP A 176 3.18 8.59 -3.84
N ASP A 177 3.71 7.43 -4.20
CA ASP A 177 3.45 6.20 -3.46
C ASP A 177 4.07 6.23 -2.07
N ILE A 178 5.21 6.90 -1.88
CA ILE A 178 5.80 7.13 -0.56
C ILE A 178 4.90 8.00 0.31
N ILE A 179 4.35 9.08 -0.24
CA ILE A 179 3.44 9.98 0.51
C ILE A 179 2.15 9.24 0.88
N PHE A 180 1.53 8.52 -0.06
CA PHE A 180 0.22 7.92 0.18
C PHE A 180 0.32 6.57 0.91
N PHE A 181 1.13 5.62 0.43
CA PHE A 181 1.27 4.30 1.05
C PHE A 181 2.22 4.28 2.26
N GLY A 182 3.11 5.26 2.36
CA GLY A 182 3.94 5.48 3.54
C GLY A 182 3.22 6.34 4.57
N THR A 183 3.01 7.62 4.27
CA THR A 183 2.55 8.59 5.27
C THR A 183 1.04 8.56 5.52
N ALA A 184 0.21 8.62 4.47
CA ALA A 184 -1.25 8.65 4.66
C ALA A 184 -1.77 7.33 5.26
N PHE A 185 -1.25 6.20 4.80
CA PHE A 185 -1.57 4.89 5.36
C PHE A 185 -1.07 4.74 6.81
N ALA A 186 0.16 5.16 7.12
CA ALA A 186 0.65 5.12 8.49
C ALA A 186 -0.19 5.99 9.43
N TYR A 187 -0.59 7.17 8.95
CA TYR A 187 -1.49 8.05 9.69
C TYR A 187 -2.87 7.40 9.88
N SER A 188 -3.47 6.84 8.83
CA SER A 188 -4.74 6.10 8.94
C SER A 188 -4.66 4.96 9.95
N TYR A 189 -3.60 4.14 9.85
CA TYR A 189 -3.35 3.04 10.77
C TYR A 189 -3.19 3.52 12.20
N SER A 190 -2.48 4.63 12.43
CA SER A 190 -2.27 5.17 13.77
C SER A 190 -3.57 5.52 14.50
N VAL A 191 -4.63 5.89 13.75
CA VAL A 191 -5.97 6.22 14.28
C VAL A 191 -6.86 4.99 14.36
N LYS A 192 -6.97 4.23 13.26
CA LYS A 192 -8.00 3.18 13.11
C LYS A 192 -7.49 1.76 13.34
N ARG A 193 -6.16 1.54 13.30
CA ARG A 193 -5.48 0.23 13.50
C ARG A 193 -6.06 -0.90 12.64
N SER A 194 -6.47 -0.58 11.41
CA SER A 194 -7.12 -1.53 10.50
C SER A 194 -6.23 -1.80 9.28
N PRO A 195 -5.40 -2.86 9.30
CA PRO A 195 -4.56 -3.20 8.14
C PRO A 195 -5.41 -3.64 6.95
N LEU A 196 -6.55 -4.30 7.19
CA LEU A 196 -7.46 -4.69 6.11
C LEU A 196 -8.01 -3.48 5.35
N ALA A 197 -8.32 -2.37 6.04
CA ALA A 197 -8.78 -1.14 5.38
C ALA A 197 -7.69 -0.53 4.48
N LEU A 198 -6.43 -0.56 4.92
CA LEU A 198 -5.30 -0.15 4.09
C LEU A 198 -5.14 -1.06 2.87
N SER A 199 -5.23 -2.38 3.07
CA SER A 199 -5.12 -3.38 2.00
C SER A 199 -6.18 -3.16 0.91
N LEU A 200 -7.44 -2.93 1.30
CA LEU A 200 -8.50 -2.64 0.33
C LEU A 200 -8.30 -1.29 -0.35
N THR A 201 -7.85 -0.27 0.39
CA THR A 201 -7.57 1.05 -0.18
C THR A 201 -6.42 0.97 -1.19
N TYR A 202 -5.39 0.17 -0.91
CA TYR A 202 -4.30 -0.12 -1.84
C TYR A 202 -4.84 -0.69 -3.15
N ILE A 203 -5.67 -1.74 -3.07
CA ILE A 203 -6.29 -2.37 -4.25
C ILE A 203 -7.16 -1.37 -5.03
N ILE A 204 -7.92 -0.51 -4.35
CA ILE A 204 -8.69 0.57 -4.98
C ILE A 204 -7.79 1.62 -5.64
N SER A 205 -6.58 1.83 -5.14
CA SER A 205 -5.65 2.86 -5.62
C SER A 205 -4.81 2.42 -6.81
N GLU A 206 -4.60 1.11 -6.97
CA GLU A 206 -3.62 0.52 -7.87
C GLU A 206 -4.04 0.62 -9.35
N ALA A 207 -3.66 1.72 -10.00
CA ALA A 207 -3.97 2.00 -11.41
C ALA A 207 -3.62 0.83 -12.36
N PRO A 208 -2.42 0.21 -12.30
CA PRO A 208 -2.07 -0.95 -13.11
C PRO A 208 -3.01 -2.17 -12.96
N LEU A 209 -3.51 -2.45 -11.75
CA LEU A 209 -4.50 -3.50 -11.52
C LEU A 209 -5.79 -3.21 -12.28
N TRP A 210 -6.31 -2.00 -12.14
CA TRP A 210 -7.55 -1.61 -12.79
C TRP A 210 -7.40 -1.51 -14.31
N TRP A 211 -6.20 -1.26 -14.81
CA TRP A 211 -5.90 -1.38 -16.24
C TRP A 211 -6.08 -2.82 -16.71
N CYS A 212 -5.53 -3.81 -15.98
CA CYS A 212 -5.71 -5.23 -16.32
C CYS A 212 -7.18 -5.66 -16.39
N ILE A 213 -8.03 -5.06 -15.56
CA ILE A 213 -9.47 -5.37 -15.48
C ILE A 213 -10.27 -4.63 -16.56
N LEU A 214 -10.01 -3.34 -16.76
CA LEU A 214 -10.88 -2.46 -17.55
C LEU A 214 -10.40 -2.23 -18.98
N ALA A 215 -9.17 -2.63 -19.33
CA ALA A 215 -8.63 -2.46 -20.68
C ALA A 215 -9.53 -2.99 -21.81
N PRO A 216 -10.23 -4.14 -21.70
CA PRO A 216 -11.16 -4.60 -22.73
C PRO A 216 -12.34 -3.66 -23.00
N LEU A 217 -12.69 -2.82 -22.01
CA LEU A 217 -13.78 -1.85 -22.08
C LEU A 217 -13.32 -0.49 -22.62
N GLY A 218 -12.03 -0.34 -22.93
CA GLY A 218 -11.45 0.86 -23.52
C GLY A 218 -11.02 1.93 -22.52
N GLU A 219 -10.39 2.98 -23.05
CA GLU A 219 -9.80 4.06 -22.26
C GLU A 219 -10.82 4.84 -21.42
N TRP A 220 -12.05 4.98 -21.89
CA TRP A 220 -13.11 5.67 -21.14
C TRP A 220 -13.56 4.90 -19.90
N ALA A 221 -13.69 3.58 -19.98
CA ALA A 221 -14.00 2.77 -18.80
C ALA A 221 -12.88 2.86 -17.76
N TYR A 222 -11.62 2.84 -18.20
CA TYR A 222 -10.47 3.05 -17.32
C TYR A 222 -10.42 4.46 -16.73
N ALA A 223 -10.77 5.49 -17.49
CA ALA A 223 -10.89 6.86 -16.99
C ALA A 223 -12.02 7.03 -15.96
N SER A 224 -13.17 6.39 -16.18
CA SER A 224 -14.28 6.38 -15.22
C SER A 224 -13.90 5.77 -13.87
N TYR A 225 -12.95 4.83 -13.84
CA TYR A 225 -12.40 4.31 -12.57
C TYR A 225 -11.72 5.41 -11.74
N PHE A 226 -10.94 6.32 -12.35
CA PHE A 226 -10.32 7.44 -11.63
C PHE A 226 -11.36 8.41 -11.06
N LEU A 227 -12.44 8.66 -11.80
CA LEU A 227 -13.55 9.46 -11.29
C LEU A 227 -14.28 8.73 -10.15
N GLY A 228 -14.53 7.43 -10.30
CA GLY A 228 -15.17 6.59 -9.29
C GLY A 228 -14.42 6.60 -7.96
N ARG A 229 -13.09 6.41 -7.97
CA ARG A 229 -12.28 6.46 -6.74
C ARG A 229 -12.26 7.86 -6.10
N LEU A 230 -12.27 8.93 -6.91
CA LEU A 230 -12.37 10.30 -6.40
C LEU A 230 -13.72 10.51 -5.69
N ILE A 231 -14.82 10.09 -6.30
CA ILE A 231 -16.16 10.16 -5.69
C ILE A 231 -16.21 9.34 -4.40
N LEU A 232 -15.71 8.10 -4.41
CA LEU A 232 -15.65 7.24 -3.22
C LEU A 232 -14.86 7.89 -2.07
N SER A 233 -13.78 8.59 -2.39
CA SER A 233 -13.00 9.35 -1.43
C SER A 233 -13.76 10.57 -0.90
N ALA A 234 -14.41 11.33 -1.79
CA ALA A 234 -15.18 12.52 -1.44
C ALA A 234 -16.35 12.21 -0.50
N ILE A 235 -17.13 11.15 -0.80
CA ILE A 235 -18.25 10.73 0.07
C ILE A 235 -17.78 10.19 1.42
N SER A 236 -16.49 9.87 1.56
CA SER A 236 -15.91 9.36 2.80
C SER A 236 -15.40 10.47 3.73
N ILE A 237 -15.28 11.71 3.26
CA ILE A 237 -14.81 12.88 4.04
C ILE A 237 -15.58 13.08 5.35
N PRO A 238 -16.93 12.99 5.40
CA PRO A 238 -17.67 13.19 6.65
C PRO A 238 -17.22 12.25 7.78
N THR A 239 -16.81 11.02 7.43
CA THR A 239 -16.30 10.03 8.41
C THR A 239 -14.91 10.40 8.94
N ALA A 240 -14.08 11.04 8.13
CA ALA A 240 -12.78 11.55 8.58
C ALA A 240 -12.93 12.75 9.53
N LEU A 241 -13.88 13.65 9.23
CA LEU A 241 -14.14 14.83 10.05
C LEU A 241 -14.70 14.45 11.43
N SER A 242 -15.66 13.51 11.51
CA SER A 242 -16.22 13.05 12.78
C SER A 242 -15.16 12.40 13.68
N SER A 243 -14.25 11.62 13.10
CA SER A 243 -13.15 10.97 13.81
C SER A 243 -12.15 11.99 14.39
N SER A 244 -11.90 13.09 13.68
CA SER A 244 -11.01 14.16 14.16
C SER A 244 -11.58 14.91 15.36
N HIS A 245 -12.91 15.00 15.45
CA HIS A 245 -13.59 15.66 16.56
C HIS A 245 -13.53 14.81 17.84
N GLN A 246 -13.71 13.49 17.73
CA GLN A 246 -13.59 12.56 18.86
C GLN A 246 -12.16 12.53 19.43
N GLU A 247 -11.14 12.55 18.57
CA GLU A 247 -9.74 12.55 19.03
C GLU A 247 -9.38 13.83 19.81
N LYS A 248 -9.93 15.00 19.42
CA LYS A 248 -9.75 16.25 20.16
C LYS A 248 -10.43 16.22 21.52
N THR A 249 -11.65 15.69 21.60
CA THR A 249 -12.40 15.59 22.86
C THR A 249 -11.73 14.66 23.86
N GLN A 250 -11.19 13.52 23.41
CA GLN A 250 -10.48 12.57 24.27
C GLN A 250 -9.12 13.05 24.78
N ARG A 251 -8.48 14.02 24.11
CA ARG A 251 -7.22 14.62 24.59
C ARG A 251 -7.43 15.80 25.54
N ALA A 252 -8.66 16.31 25.64
CA ALA A 252 -9.02 17.42 26.51
C ALA A 252 -9.55 16.99 27.88
N THR A 253 -9.74 15.69 28.09
CA THR A 253 -10.14 15.02 29.34
C THR A 253 -8.99 14.21 29.88
#